data_AF-A0A2V9CCG9-F1
#
_entry.id   AF-A0A2V9CCG9-F1
#
_cell.length_a   1.000
_cell.length_b   1.000
_cell.length_c   1.000
_cell.angle_alpha   90.00
_cell.angle_beta   90.00
_cell.angle_gamma   90.00
#
_symmetry.space_group_name_H-M   'P 1'
#
loop_
_entity.id
_entity.type
_entity.pdbx_description
1 polymer ?
#
loop_
_entity_poly.entity_id
_entity_poly.type
_entity_poly.pdbx_seq_one_letter_code
_entity_poly.pdbx_strand_id
1 'polypeptide(L)'
;MKLRLSLACVVAGLTFFAVGTAYKRGAAAQGVSASPRPSDGKRTPVLVELFTSEGCSSCPPADALIARLEKTQPLAGAEVIALKEHVDYWNHLGWRDPYSSAEFSERQNGYAQVFGSNQVYTPQMIVDGRTEFVGSSEGRARQAILQEAQAPKAAVYLRWAPIPSGQARDLAAAKSAALGIPLDVRVEELGETATG
;
A
#
# COMPACT_ATOMS: atom_id res chain seq x y z
N MET A 1 -30.60 11.14 75.23
CA MET A 1 -30.35 12.57 75.52
C MET A 1 -30.49 13.36 74.21
N LYS A 2 -31.56 14.18 74.15
CA LYS A 2 -31.86 15.32 73.23
C LYS A 2 -31.79 15.13 71.70
N LEU A 3 -32.96 14.77 71.17
CA LEU A 3 -33.56 15.20 69.90
C LEU A 3 -33.60 16.74 69.77
N ARG A 4 -33.36 17.30 68.57
CA ARG A 4 -33.99 18.56 68.10
C ARG A 4 -34.18 18.59 66.57
N LEU A 5 -35.43 18.82 66.19
CA LEU A 5 -35.98 19.08 64.87
C LEU A 5 -36.07 20.61 64.66
N SER A 6 -36.03 21.07 63.40
CA SER A 6 -36.88 22.14 62.81
C SER A 6 -36.15 23.13 61.86
N LEU A 7 -36.44 22.92 60.57
CA LEU A 7 -36.87 23.85 59.52
C LEU A 7 -36.75 25.38 59.73
N ALA A 8 -36.14 26.08 58.77
CA ALA A 8 -36.50 27.45 58.39
C ALA A 8 -36.24 27.70 56.89
N CYS A 9 -37.31 28.05 56.17
CA CYS A 9 -37.29 28.60 54.81
C CYS A 9 -36.72 30.03 54.80
N VAL A 10 -35.93 30.37 53.78
CA VAL A 10 -35.94 31.73 53.20
C VAL A 10 -35.90 31.60 51.68
N VAL A 11 -36.90 32.21 51.05
CA VAL A 11 -37.10 32.38 49.61
C VAL A 11 -36.37 33.65 49.16
N ALA A 12 -35.90 33.65 47.90
CA ALA A 12 -35.84 34.78 46.95
C ALA A 12 -34.45 34.99 46.33
N GLY A 13 -34.39 34.94 45.00
CA GLY A 13 -33.21 35.35 44.25
C GLY A 13 -33.15 34.82 42.83
N LEU A 14 -34.16 35.13 42.00
CA LEU A 14 -34.07 35.04 40.55
C LEU A 14 -33.01 36.03 40.05
N THR A 15 -31.86 35.54 39.59
CA THR A 15 -31.03 36.25 38.61
C THR A 15 -30.56 35.29 37.52
N PHE A 16 -31.21 35.45 36.37
CA PHE A 16 -30.76 34.97 35.08
C PHE A 16 -29.35 35.52 34.78
N PHE A 17 -28.37 34.64 34.59
CA PHE A 17 -27.24 34.91 33.71
C PHE A 17 -27.11 33.74 32.73
N ALA A 18 -27.86 33.83 31.65
CA ALA A 18 -27.66 32.99 30.48
C ALA A 18 -26.33 33.40 29.83
N VAL A 19 -25.25 32.68 30.14
CA VAL A 19 -24.02 32.74 29.37
C VAL A 19 -24.31 32.04 28.05
N GLY A 20 -24.65 32.83 27.03
CA GLY A 20 -24.78 32.35 25.66
C GLY A 20 -23.42 31.98 25.11
N THR A 21 -23.01 30.72 25.29
CA THR A 21 -21.92 30.16 24.48
C THR A 21 -22.45 29.93 23.07
N ALA A 22 -22.10 30.83 22.15
CA ALA A 22 -22.26 30.65 20.72
C ALA A 22 -21.42 29.45 20.27
N TYR A 23 -21.98 28.24 20.37
CA TYR A 23 -21.42 27.05 19.75
C TYR A 23 -21.55 27.22 18.23
N LYS A 24 -20.44 27.58 17.57
CA LYS A 24 -20.32 27.50 16.12
C LYS A 24 -20.61 26.05 15.70
N ARG A 25 -21.75 25.82 15.06
CA ARG A 25 -22.05 24.56 14.36
C ARG A 25 -21.00 24.40 13.25
N GLY A 26 -19.99 23.56 13.50
CA GLY A 26 -19.12 23.06 12.45
C GLY A 26 -19.96 22.32 11.43
N ALA A 27 -19.85 22.71 10.16
CA ALA A 27 -20.45 21.97 9.06
C ALA A 27 -19.90 20.54 9.09
N ALA A 28 -20.79 19.56 9.24
CA ALA A 28 -20.44 18.16 9.08
C ALA A 28 -19.89 17.97 7.66
N ALA A 29 -18.60 17.65 7.56
CA ALA A 29 -18.02 17.15 6.32
C ALA A 29 -18.77 15.85 5.98
N GLN A 30 -19.56 15.89 4.92
CA GLN A 30 -20.20 14.71 4.37
C GLN A 30 -19.07 13.83 3.83
N GLY A 31 -18.69 12.80 4.59
CA GLY A 31 -17.85 11.73 4.09
C GLY A 31 -18.57 11.11 2.90
N VAL A 32 -17.97 11.22 1.71
CA VAL A 32 -18.44 10.52 0.53
C VAL A 32 -18.31 9.03 0.84
N SER A 33 -19.41 8.42 1.24
CA SER A 33 -19.51 6.97 1.37
C SER A 33 -19.51 6.41 -0.06
N ALA A 34 -18.34 6.02 -0.54
CA ALA A 34 -18.22 5.30 -1.79
C ALA A 34 -18.80 3.90 -1.58
N SER A 35 -20.07 3.70 -1.93
CA SER A 35 -20.66 2.36 -1.99
C SER A 35 -19.83 1.50 -2.94
N PRO A 36 -19.47 0.26 -2.56
CA PRO A 36 -18.80 -0.66 -3.47
C PRO A 36 -19.72 -0.89 -4.67
N ARG A 37 -19.26 -0.52 -5.86
CA ARG A 37 -20.00 -0.83 -7.10
C ARG A 37 -19.85 -2.36 -7.34
N PRO A 38 -20.91 -3.07 -7.76
CA PRO A 38 -20.81 -4.48 -8.11
C PRO A 38 -19.70 -4.73 -9.13
N SER A 39 -18.89 -5.76 -8.93
CA SER A 39 -17.77 -6.10 -9.80
C SER A 39 -18.28 -6.79 -11.07
N ASP A 40 -18.11 -6.15 -12.23
CA ASP A 40 -18.51 -6.66 -13.56
C ASP A 40 -17.64 -7.82 -14.08
N GLY A 41 -17.29 -8.79 -13.24
CA GLY A 41 -16.27 -9.79 -13.58
C GLY A 41 -14.85 -9.20 -13.68
N LYS A 42 -14.65 -7.98 -13.13
CA LYS A 42 -13.34 -7.36 -12.99
C LYS A 42 -12.47 -8.18 -12.05
N ARG A 43 -11.29 -8.55 -12.54
CA ARG A 43 -10.22 -9.13 -11.73
C ARG A 43 -9.80 -8.12 -10.64
N THR A 44 -9.49 -8.62 -9.46
CA THR A 44 -8.96 -7.81 -8.37
C THR A 44 -7.46 -7.58 -8.59
N PRO A 45 -6.97 -6.34 -8.64
CA PRO A 45 -5.54 -6.08 -8.73
C PRO A 45 -4.83 -6.59 -7.47
N VAL A 46 -3.71 -7.28 -7.67
CA VAL A 46 -2.81 -7.78 -6.64
C VAL A 46 -1.40 -7.39 -7.02
N LEU A 47 -0.75 -6.62 -6.15
CA LEU A 47 0.64 -6.22 -6.33
C LEU A 47 1.54 -7.39 -5.93
N VAL A 48 2.46 -7.75 -6.82
CA VAL A 48 3.45 -8.81 -6.60
C VAL A 48 4.83 -8.21 -6.85
N GLU A 49 5.62 -8.08 -5.80
CA GLU A 49 6.96 -7.51 -5.85
C GLU A 49 7.98 -8.63 -5.71
N LEU A 50 8.89 -8.75 -6.67
CA LEU A 50 10.00 -9.68 -6.62
C LEU A 50 11.31 -8.91 -6.43
N PHE A 51 11.96 -9.11 -5.29
CA PHE A 51 13.32 -8.66 -5.05
C PHE A 51 14.30 -9.70 -5.59
N THR A 52 15.13 -9.28 -6.53
CA THR A 52 16.00 -10.14 -7.37
C THR A 52 17.33 -9.44 -7.67
N SER A 53 18.24 -10.13 -8.36
CA SER A 53 19.44 -9.53 -8.94
C SER A 53 20.03 -10.47 -9.99
N GLU A 54 20.60 -9.94 -11.07
CA GLU A 54 21.38 -10.74 -12.03
C GLU A 54 22.60 -11.42 -11.37
N GLY A 55 23.15 -10.82 -10.30
CA GLY A 55 24.24 -11.40 -9.51
C GLY A 55 23.82 -12.58 -8.61
N CYS A 56 22.52 -12.83 -8.47
CA CYS A 56 21.97 -13.89 -7.62
C CYS A 56 21.69 -15.17 -8.45
N SER A 57 22.48 -16.21 -8.22
CA SER A 57 22.38 -17.47 -8.99
C SER A 57 21.06 -18.23 -8.79
N SER A 58 20.39 -18.06 -7.66
CA SER A 58 19.11 -18.69 -7.33
C SER A 58 17.89 -17.90 -7.83
N CYS A 59 18.08 -16.71 -8.39
CA CYS A 59 17.01 -15.82 -8.82
C CYS A 59 16.32 -16.15 -10.17
N PRO A 60 16.98 -16.74 -11.19
CA PRO A 60 16.36 -16.96 -12.50
C PRO A 60 15.01 -17.70 -12.50
N PRO A 61 14.78 -18.74 -11.65
CA PRO A 61 13.46 -19.38 -11.56
C PRO A 61 12.34 -18.45 -11.08
N ALA A 62 12.64 -17.52 -10.16
CA ALA A 62 11.68 -16.55 -9.66
C ALA A 62 11.37 -15.47 -10.71
N ASP A 63 12.39 -15.00 -11.43
CA ASP A 63 12.24 -14.03 -12.52
C ASP A 63 11.35 -14.55 -13.64
N ALA A 64 11.49 -15.84 -13.97
CA ALA A 64 10.66 -16.54 -14.94
C ALA A 64 9.22 -16.74 -14.43
N LEU A 65 9.05 -17.04 -13.14
CA LEU A 65 7.73 -17.21 -12.54
C LEU A 65 6.93 -15.90 -12.57
N ILE A 66 7.49 -14.79 -12.07
CA ILE A 66 6.74 -13.53 -12.02
C ILE A 66 6.41 -13.00 -13.42
N ALA A 67 7.34 -13.11 -14.38
CA ALA A 67 7.09 -12.74 -15.78
C ALA A 67 5.98 -13.59 -16.40
N ARG A 68 5.91 -14.89 -16.08
CA ARG A 68 4.81 -15.75 -16.54
C ARG A 68 3.47 -15.35 -15.91
N LEU A 69 3.45 -15.08 -14.61
CA LEU A 69 2.23 -14.67 -13.90
C LEU A 69 1.67 -13.37 -14.49
N GLU A 70 2.53 -12.38 -14.71
CA GLU A 70 2.19 -11.11 -15.33
C GLU A 70 1.69 -11.29 -16.77
N LYS A 71 2.43 -12.01 -17.61
CA LYS A 71 2.10 -12.18 -19.04
C LYS A 71 0.85 -13.00 -19.28
N THR A 72 0.67 -14.08 -18.54
CA THR A 72 -0.41 -15.06 -18.80
C THR A 72 -1.65 -14.84 -17.94
N GLN A 73 -1.52 -14.09 -16.84
CA GLN A 73 -2.58 -13.83 -15.88
C GLN A 73 -3.43 -15.09 -15.56
N PRO A 74 -2.81 -16.19 -15.09
CA PRO A 74 -3.42 -17.51 -15.08
C PRO A 74 -4.38 -17.74 -13.91
N LEU A 75 -4.56 -16.74 -13.04
CA LEU A 75 -5.33 -16.84 -11.80
C LEU A 75 -6.67 -16.12 -11.97
N ALA A 76 -7.75 -16.90 -12.06
CA ALA A 76 -9.10 -16.36 -12.18
C ALA A 76 -9.44 -15.45 -10.98
N GLY A 77 -9.99 -14.27 -11.27
CA GLY A 77 -10.35 -13.28 -10.25
C GLY A 77 -9.20 -12.40 -9.76
N ALA A 78 -7.96 -12.66 -10.16
CA ALA A 78 -6.80 -11.83 -9.82
C ALA A 78 -6.21 -11.17 -11.08
N GLU A 79 -5.80 -9.92 -10.95
CA GLU A 79 -4.98 -9.18 -11.93
C GLU A 79 -3.63 -8.94 -11.27
N VAL A 80 -2.62 -9.68 -11.72
CA VAL A 80 -1.25 -9.59 -11.19
C VAL A 80 -0.60 -8.34 -11.75
N ILE A 81 -0.24 -7.42 -10.86
CA ILE A 81 0.61 -6.26 -11.14
C ILE A 81 1.99 -6.63 -10.62
N ALA A 82 2.90 -6.98 -11.53
CA ALA A 82 4.24 -7.42 -11.18
C ALA A 82 5.23 -6.26 -11.14
N LEU A 83 6.09 -6.24 -10.13
CA LEU A 83 7.27 -5.38 -10.06
C LEU A 83 8.51 -6.25 -9.87
N LYS A 84 9.57 -6.00 -10.64
CA LYS A 84 10.90 -6.59 -10.43
C LYS A 84 11.81 -5.53 -9.84
N GLU A 85 12.30 -5.80 -8.64
CA GLU A 85 13.13 -4.90 -7.84
C GLU A 85 14.54 -5.46 -7.75
N HIS A 86 15.46 -4.91 -8.55
CA HIS A 86 16.83 -5.40 -8.61
C HIS A 86 17.67 -4.81 -7.46
N VAL A 87 17.95 -5.61 -6.44
CA VAL A 87 18.70 -5.14 -5.27
C VAL A 87 20.19 -4.98 -5.59
N ASP A 88 20.82 -3.97 -5.00
CA ASP A 88 22.21 -3.62 -5.30
C ASP A 88 23.26 -4.35 -4.44
N TYR A 89 22.85 -5.00 -3.35
CA TYR A 89 23.80 -5.63 -2.43
C TYR A 89 24.49 -6.88 -2.99
N TRP A 90 24.16 -7.34 -4.21
CA TRP A 90 24.92 -8.38 -4.92
C TRP A 90 26.10 -7.82 -5.74
N ASN A 91 26.14 -6.50 -5.98
CA ASN A 91 27.10 -5.87 -6.89
C ASN A 91 28.56 -5.94 -6.44
N HIS A 92 28.81 -6.32 -5.18
CA HIS A 92 30.15 -6.46 -4.63
C HIS A 92 30.86 -7.76 -5.06
N LEU A 93 30.16 -8.67 -5.75
CA LEU A 93 30.71 -9.97 -6.18
C LEU A 93 31.39 -9.96 -7.57
N GLY A 94 31.59 -8.78 -8.17
CA GLY A 94 32.34 -8.61 -9.43
C GLY A 94 31.48 -8.49 -10.70
N TRP A 95 30.16 -8.73 -10.60
CA TRP A 95 29.17 -8.31 -11.58
C TRP A 95 28.31 -7.20 -10.98
N ARG A 96 28.10 -6.11 -11.72
CA ARG A 96 27.17 -5.05 -11.33
C ARG A 96 25.93 -5.14 -12.20
N ASP A 97 24.81 -5.46 -11.59
CA ASP A 97 23.51 -5.53 -12.25
C ASP A 97 23.08 -4.12 -12.70
N PRO A 98 22.90 -3.87 -14.01
CA PRO A 98 22.58 -2.54 -14.53
C PRO A 98 21.16 -2.07 -14.17
N TYR A 99 20.28 -2.98 -13.76
CA TYR A 99 18.92 -2.67 -13.31
C TYR A 99 18.86 -2.42 -11.81
N SER A 100 19.97 -2.67 -11.09
CA SER A 100 19.98 -2.56 -9.64
C SER A 100 20.03 -1.13 -9.11
N SER A 101 19.41 -0.92 -7.95
CA SER A 101 19.39 0.37 -7.27
C SER A 101 19.34 0.20 -5.75
N ALA A 102 19.93 1.17 -5.04
CA ALA A 102 19.95 1.20 -3.57
C ALA A 102 18.54 1.38 -3.00
N GLU A 103 17.68 2.12 -3.70
CA GLU A 103 16.28 2.35 -3.36
C GLU A 103 15.49 1.02 -3.28
N PHE A 104 15.80 0.05 -4.15
CA PHE A 104 15.19 -1.29 -4.11
C PHE A 104 15.67 -2.10 -2.89
N SER A 105 16.95 -2.00 -2.54
CA SER A 105 17.48 -2.57 -1.31
C SER A 105 16.86 -1.92 -0.07
N GLU A 106 16.71 -0.59 -0.04
CA GLU A 106 16.06 0.14 1.05
C GLU A 106 14.60 -0.26 1.21
N ARG A 107 13.85 -0.38 0.10
CA ARG A 107 12.48 -0.88 0.09
C ARG A 107 12.38 -2.28 0.71
N GLN A 108 13.28 -3.18 0.31
CA GLN A 108 13.33 -4.53 0.87
C GLN A 108 13.59 -4.54 2.38
N ASN A 109 14.50 -3.66 2.84
CA ASN A 109 14.78 -3.48 4.26
C ASN A 109 13.58 -2.91 5.03
N GLY A 110 12.79 -2.03 4.40
CA GLY A 110 11.51 -1.57 4.96
C GLY A 110 10.55 -2.74 5.20
N TYR A 111 10.46 -3.68 4.26
CA TYR A 111 9.67 -4.90 4.44
C TYR A 111 10.20 -5.80 5.56
N ALA A 112 11.52 -5.94 5.71
CA ALA A 112 12.10 -6.72 6.81
C ALA A 112 11.61 -6.20 8.18
N GLN A 113 11.52 -4.87 8.36
CA GLN A 113 10.97 -4.27 9.57
C GLN A 113 9.49 -4.61 9.77
N VAL A 114 8.68 -4.57 8.71
CA VAL A 114 7.24 -4.90 8.74
C VAL A 114 7.02 -6.35 9.15
N PHE A 115 7.83 -7.28 8.65
CA PHE A 115 7.72 -8.71 8.97
C PHE A 115 8.45 -9.13 10.25
N GLY A 116 9.13 -8.21 10.94
CA GLY A 116 9.93 -8.51 12.12
C GLY A 116 11.15 -9.39 11.81
N SER A 117 11.62 -9.37 10.56
CA SER A 117 12.86 -10.01 10.13
C SER A 117 14.04 -9.05 10.31
N ASN A 118 15.21 -9.60 10.65
CA ASN A 118 16.45 -8.84 10.74
C ASN A 118 17.33 -8.97 9.48
N GLN A 119 16.86 -9.70 8.46
CA GLN A 119 17.63 -9.98 7.25
C GLN A 119 16.74 -9.97 6.01
N VAL A 120 17.31 -9.44 4.92
CA VAL A 120 16.75 -9.52 3.57
C VAL A 120 17.40 -10.66 2.79
N TYR A 121 16.72 -11.16 1.76
CA TYR A 121 17.21 -12.28 0.95
C TYR A 121 16.70 -12.21 -0.48
N THR A 122 17.34 -12.92 -1.41
CA THR A 122 16.87 -13.07 -2.79
C THR A 122 16.87 -14.54 -3.22
N PRO A 123 15.91 -14.97 -4.06
CA PRO A 123 14.74 -14.21 -4.48
C PRO A 123 13.68 -14.13 -3.38
N GLN A 124 13.22 -12.93 -3.03
CA GLN A 124 12.10 -12.71 -2.10
C GLN A 124 10.90 -12.17 -2.89
N MET A 125 9.76 -12.83 -2.78
CA MET A 125 8.50 -12.34 -3.34
C MET A 125 7.60 -11.87 -2.22
N ILE A 126 6.97 -10.72 -2.43
CA ILE A 126 6.02 -10.10 -1.52
C ILE A 126 4.71 -9.85 -2.26
N VAL A 127 3.60 -10.27 -1.68
CA VAL A 127 2.26 -10.10 -2.25
C VAL A 127 1.49 -9.09 -1.40
N ASP A 128 1.04 -7.99 -2.03
CA ASP A 128 0.29 -6.88 -1.42
C ASP A 128 0.94 -6.31 -0.15
N GLY A 129 2.27 -6.38 -0.05
CA GLY A 129 3.00 -5.97 1.15
C GLY A 129 2.67 -6.77 2.42
N ARG A 130 1.96 -7.90 2.31
CA ARG A 130 1.40 -8.64 3.46
C ARG A 130 1.98 -10.03 3.66
N THR A 131 2.39 -10.69 2.58
CA THR A 131 2.92 -12.05 2.65
C THR A 131 4.24 -12.12 1.91
N GLU A 132 5.31 -12.57 2.59
CA GLU A 132 6.61 -12.88 1.99
C GLU A 132 6.89 -14.38 1.88
N PHE A 133 7.70 -14.76 0.88
CA PHE A 133 8.22 -16.12 0.71
C PHE A 133 9.38 -16.15 -0.29
N VAL A 134 10.01 -17.32 -0.47
CA VAL A 134 11.04 -17.54 -1.51
C VAL A 134 10.38 -17.44 -2.89
N GLY A 135 10.84 -16.49 -3.70
CA GLY A 135 10.15 -16.08 -4.94
C GLY A 135 10.06 -17.15 -6.02
N SER A 136 10.82 -18.25 -5.94
CA SER A 136 10.72 -19.39 -6.85
C SER A 136 9.60 -20.38 -6.48
N SER A 137 8.93 -20.20 -5.35
CA SER A 137 7.86 -21.10 -4.90
C SER A 137 6.52 -20.79 -5.58
N GLU A 138 6.26 -21.42 -6.73
CA GLU A 138 5.02 -21.21 -7.49
C GLU A 138 3.74 -21.52 -6.70
N GLY A 139 3.73 -22.60 -5.91
CA GLY A 139 2.58 -22.93 -5.08
C GLY A 139 2.24 -21.83 -4.08
N ARG A 140 3.26 -21.24 -3.43
CA ARG A 140 3.10 -20.13 -2.48
C ARG A 140 2.64 -18.86 -3.19
N ALA A 141 3.20 -18.55 -4.36
CA ALA A 141 2.78 -17.40 -5.16
C ALA A 141 1.30 -17.48 -5.53
N ARG A 142 0.85 -18.62 -6.08
CA ARG A 142 -0.55 -18.84 -6.45
C ARG A 142 -1.48 -18.70 -5.24
N GLN A 143 -1.11 -19.33 -4.13
CA GLN A 143 -1.90 -19.28 -2.90
C GLN A 143 -2.04 -17.85 -2.37
N ALA A 144 -0.92 -17.13 -2.23
CA ALA A 144 -0.90 -15.76 -1.71
C ALA A 144 -1.69 -14.82 -2.62
N ILE A 145 -1.49 -14.89 -3.95
CA ILE A 145 -2.21 -14.01 -4.89
C ILE A 145 -3.72 -14.25 -4.83
N LEU A 146 -4.16 -15.51 -4.82
CA LEU A 146 -5.60 -15.82 -4.75
C LEU A 146 -6.21 -15.40 -3.42
N GLN A 147 -5.50 -15.60 -2.31
CA GLN A 147 -5.93 -15.11 -1.00
C GLN A 147 -6.08 -13.59 -1.02
N GLU A 148 -5.08 -12.88 -1.53
CA GLU A 148 -5.11 -11.42 -1.54
C GLU A 148 -6.13 -10.87 -2.54
N ALA A 149 -6.40 -11.52 -3.66
CA ALA A 149 -7.46 -11.13 -4.59
C ALA A 149 -8.86 -11.12 -3.96
N GLN A 150 -9.07 -11.87 -2.87
CA GLN A 150 -10.34 -11.92 -2.13
C GLN A 150 -10.35 -11.03 -0.88
N ALA A 151 -9.20 -10.47 -0.48
CA ALA A 151 -9.10 -9.59 0.66
C ALA A 151 -9.74 -8.21 0.34
N PRO A 152 -10.36 -7.54 1.33
CA PRO A 152 -10.85 -6.18 1.15
C PRO A 152 -9.75 -5.25 0.61
N LYS A 153 -10.07 -4.48 -0.44
CA LYS A 153 -9.15 -3.51 -1.06
C LYS A 153 -9.57 -2.08 -0.74
N ALA A 154 -8.58 -1.23 -0.48
CA ALA A 154 -8.79 0.21 -0.50
C ALA A 154 -9.03 0.67 -1.95
N ALA A 155 -10.06 1.48 -2.17
CA ALA A 155 -10.29 2.08 -3.48
C ALA A 155 -9.32 3.25 -3.67
N VAL A 156 -8.33 3.07 -4.56
CA VAL A 156 -7.40 4.13 -4.97
C VAL A 156 -7.70 4.50 -6.42
N TYR A 157 -7.90 5.80 -6.67
CA TYR A 157 -8.12 6.33 -8.01
C TYR A 157 -6.90 7.13 -8.44
N LEU A 158 -6.18 6.63 -9.44
CA LEU A 158 -5.09 7.36 -10.09
C LEU A 158 -5.67 8.16 -11.26
N ARG A 159 -5.33 9.46 -11.33
CA ARG A 159 -5.68 10.31 -12.47
C ARG A 159 -4.42 10.93 -13.04
N TRP A 160 -4.16 10.68 -14.32
CA TRP A 160 -3.15 11.41 -15.05
C TRP A 160 -3.66 12.83 -15.34
N ALA A 161 -3.10 13.84 -14.68
CA ALA A 161 -3.31 15.22 -15.07
C ALA A 161 -2.42 15.53 -16.29
N PRO A 162 -2.91 16.13 -17.38
CA PRO A 162 -2.05 16.63 -18.45
C PRO A 162 -1.04 17.64 -17.88
N ILE A 163 0.24 17.47 -18.20
CA ILE A 163 1.26 18.49 -17.94
C ILE A 163 1.53 19.22 -19.27
N PRO A 164 1.70 20.56 -19.24
CA PRO A 164 2.22 21.29 -20.38
C PRO A 164 3.55 20.68 -20.86
N SER A 165 3.76 20.65 -22.18
CA SER A 165 5.00 20.15 -22.78
C SER A 165 6.22 20.87 -22.20
N GLY A 166 7.23 20.13 -21.75
CA GLY A 166 8.48 20.67 -21.21
C GLY A 166 8.56 20.76 -19.68
N GLN A 167 7.53 20.32 -18.93
CA GLN A 167 7.62 20.19 -17.47
C GLN A 167 7.79 18.73 -17.03
N ALA A 168 8.76 18.50 -16.13
CA ALA A 168 8.91 17.23 -15.43
C ALA A 168 7.77 17.05 -14.39
N ARG A 169 7.33 15.81 -14.17
CA ARG A 169 6.40 15.49 -13.07
C ARG A 169 7.16 15.36 -11.77
N ASP A 170 6.73 16.09 -10.75
CA ASP A 170 7.07 15.76 -9.37
C ASP A 170 6.06 14.72 -8.85
N LEU A 171 6.40 13.45 -8.97
CA LEU A 171 5.59 12.33 -8.46
C LEU A 171 5.78 12.12 -6.95
N ALA A 172 6.88 12.62 -6.37
CA ALA A 172 7.16 12.52 -4.94
C ALA A 172 6.20 13.38 -4.09
N ALA A 173 5.56 14.38 -4.70
CA ALA A 173 4.52 15.19 -4.08
C ALA A 173 3.09 14.60 -4.19
N ALA A 174 2.91 13.41 -4.77
CA ALA A 174 1.61 12.80 -4.92
C ALA A 174 1.02 12.43 -3.55
N LYS A 175 0.12 13.26 -3.02
CA LYS A 175 -0.58 13.00 -1.76
C LYS A 175 -1.96 12.41 -2.05
N SER A 176 -2.30 11.31 -1.38
CA SER A 176 -3.70 10.89 -1.27
C SER A 176 -4.46 11.96 -0.49
N ALA A 177 -5.36 12.67 -1.17
CA ALA A 177 -6.16 13.74 -0.56
C ALA A 177 -7.12 13.23 0.54
N ALA A 178 -7.29 11.91 0.69
CA ALA A 178 -8.36 11.32 1.47
C ALA A 178 -7.92 10.54 2.73
N LEU A 179 -6.67 10.06 2.83
CA LEU A 179 -6.33 9.03 3.83
C LEU A 179 -5.13 9.32 4.73
N GLY A 180 -4.30 10.33 4.45
CA GLY A 180 -3.08 10.57 5.23
C GLY A 180 -2.04 9.42 5.15
N ILE A 181 -2.29 8.41 4.32
CA ILE A 181 -1.38 7.32 4.00
C ILE A 181 -0.39 7.84 2.95
N PRO A 182 0.93 7.68 3.14
CA PRO A 182 1.90 8.01 2.10
C PRO A 182 1.60 7.17 0.85
N LEU A 183 1.52 7.82 -0.30
CA LEU A 183 1.33 7.15 -1.57
C LEU A 183 2.71 7.02 -2.22
N ASP A 184 3.15 5.78 -2.41
CA ASP A 184 4.32 5.47 -3.21
C ASP A 184 3.86 5.21 -4.66
N VAL A 185 4.35 6.01 -5.59
CA VAL A 185 3.98 5.93 -7.02
C VAL A 185 5.22 5.62 -7.82
N ARG A 186 5.25 4.41 -8.40
CA ARG A 186 6.28 3.99 -9.34
C ARG A 186 5.76 4.09 -10.77
N VAL A 187 6.61 4.63 -11.65
CA VAL A 187 6.37 4.65 -13.10
C VAL A 187 7.50 3.86 -13.73
N GLU A 188 7.14 2.76 -14.38
CA GLU A 188 8.06 1.97 -15.18
C GLU A 188 7.67 2.08 -16.65
N GLU A 189 8.67 2.08 -17.51
CA GLU A 189 8.46 1.93 -18.94
C GLU A 189 8.09 0.47 -19.20
N LEU A 190 6.86 0.21 -19.61
CA LEU A 190 6.43 -1.11 -20.02
C LEU A 190 7.22 -1.47 -21.29
N GLY A 191 8.28 -2.26 -21.12
CA GLY A 191 9.20 -2.57 -22.21
C GLY A 191 8.45 -3.03 -23.45
N GLU A 192 8.76 -2.39 -24.60
CA GLU A 192 8.42 -2.95 -25.90
C GLU A 192 8.90 -4.40 -25.92
N THR A 193 8.00 -5.32 -26.28
CA THR A 193 8.32 -6.73 -26.45
C THR A 193 9.60 -6.84 -27.28
N ALA A 194 10.69 -7.31 -26.67
CA ALA A 194 11.91 -7.60 -27.39
C ALA A 194 11.61 -8.69 -28.43
N THR A 195 11.33 -8.27 -29.66
CA THR A 195 11.43 -9.10 -30.85
C THR A 195 12.92 -9.24 -31.16
N GLY A 196 13.48 -10.39 -30.81
CA GLY A 196 14.75 -10.91 -31.28
C GLY A 196 14.55 -12.35 -31.72
#